data_AF-A0A7M7MDY1-F1
#
_entry.id   AF-A0A7M7MDY1-F1
#
_cell.length_a   1.000
_cell.length_b   1.000
_cell.length_c   1.000
_cell.angle_alpha   90.00
_cell.angle_beta   90.00
_cell.angle_gamma   90.00
#
_symmetry.space_group_name_H-M   'P 1'
#
loop_
_entity.id
_entity.type
_entity.pdbx_description
1 polymer ?
#
loop_
_entity_poly.entity_id
_entity_poly.type
_entity_poly.pdbx_seq_one_letter_code
_entity_poly.pdbx_strand_id
1 'polypeptide(L)'
;MTEVNTENIDNNQELRAEVELVSLGSKNDARDWKTLSFVKRIQNLPSPLERYFCPRFYLDPDCDQMSDMLILLHSNRVGVVCLAPSHPIVRKNVCVEKVDFQINQSLNRLDNKVTGKHKKGGQRVKKESLLCTIYAGLKAFKIQACIPGALVEVNSRLVNEPGLLTSDPFQSGFIAIILPPFHLESELRTNAYTRPEKYIDIRKSFIHPEFRICCND
;
A
#
# COMPACT_ATOMS: atom_id res chain seq x y z
N MET A 1 25.23 -52.54 43.25
CA MET A 1 24.51 -53.51 42.40
C MET A 1 23.04 -53.20 42.57
N THR A 2 22.29 -52.69 41.60
CA THR A 2 22.54 -52.50 40.17
C THR A 2 21.39 -51.57 39.72
N GLU A 3 21.75 -50.38 39.24
CA GLU A 3 21.42 -49.85 37.91
C GLU A 3 20.06 -49.15 37.77
N VAL A 4 20.18 -47.82 37.70
CA VAL A 4 19.16 -46.86 37.27
C VAL A 4 19.14 -46.93 35.74
N ASN A 5 18.07 -47.46 35.14
CA ASN A 5 17.85 -47.36 33.70
C ASN A 5 17.11 -46.07 33.35
N THR A 6 17.90 -45.08 32.96
CA THR A 6 17.50 -43.93 32.15
C THR A 6 17.37 -44.37 30.69
N GLU A 7 16.14 -44.53 30.21
CA GLU A 7 15.84 -44.53 28.77
C GLU A 7 14.98 -43.30 28.46
N ASN A 8 15.65 -42.18 28.22
CA ASN A 8 15.10 -41.00 27.57
C ASN A 8 16.00 -40.72 26.37
N ILE A 9 15.74 -41.44 25.27
CA ILE A 9 16.47 -41.27 24.01
C ILE A 9 15.44 -40.98 22.91
N ASP A 10 15.61 -39.79 22.33
CA ASP A 10 15.27 -39.39 20.95
C ASP A 10 13.83 -39.15 20.47
N ASN A 11 12.93 -38.64 21.32
CA ASN A 11 11.75 -37.92 20.80
C ASN A 11 12.03 -36.46 20.40
N ASN A 12 13.27 -35.97 20.56
CA ASN A 12 13.65 -34.59 20.22
C ASN A 12 14.28 -34.45 18.82
N GLN A 13 14.54 -35.56 18.10
CA GLN A 13 15.05 -35.51 16.74
C GLN A 13 13.94 -35.50 15.68
N GLU A 14 12.82 -36.20 15.89
CA GLU A 14 11.67 -36.15 14.97
C GLU A 14 10.93 -34.81 15.02
N LEU A 15 10.79 -34.20 16.21
CA LEU A 15 10.27 -32.83 16.37
C LEU A 15 11.19 -31.74 15.78
N ARG A 16 12.47 -32.05 15.52
CA ARG A 16 13.40 -31.13 14.84
C ARG A 16 13.40 -31.30 13.33
N ALA A 17 12.94 -32.44 12.81
CA ALA A 17 12.82 -32.70 11.39
C ALA A 17 11.55 -32.09 10.78
N GLU A 18 10.44 -31.98 11.52
CA GLU A 18 9.26 -31.19 11.08
C GLU A 18 9.44 -29.66 11.22
N VAL A 19 10.59 -29.23 11.75
CA VAL A 19 11.05 -27.83 11.70
C VAL A 19 12.04 -27.65 10.52
N GLU A 20 12.07 -28.58 9.57
CA GLU A 20 12.63 -28.31 8.24
C GLU A 20 11.80 -27.23 7.53
N LEU A 21 12.41 -26.05 7.48
CA LEU A 21 12.29 -25.12 6.36
C LEU A 21 10.86 -24.69 6.04
N VAL A 22 10.22 -24.03 7.01
CA VAL A 22 9.66 -22.72 6.67
C VAL A 22 10.85 -21.93 6.18
N SER A 23 11.12 -21.98 4.86
CA SER A 23 12.13 -21.14 4.26
C SER A 23 11.89 -19.76 4.83
N LEU A 24 12.94 -19.06 5.25
CA LEU A 24 12.93 -17.62 5.20
C LEU A 24 12.65 -17.29 3.74
N GLY A 25 11.37 -17.38 3.36
CA GLY A 25 10.87 -17.20 2.02
C GLY A 25 11.40 -15.84 1.71
N SER A 26 12.37 -15.82 0.81
CA SER A 26 13.23 -14.68 0.54
C SER A 26 12.36 -13.45 0.72
N LYS A 27 12.57 -12.69 1.80
CA LYS A 27 11.85 -11.43 2.10
C LYS A 27 12.24 -10.37 1.06
N ASN A 28 12.48 -10.78 -0.18
CA ASN A 28 12.82 -9.98 -1.32
C ASN A 28 11.53 -9.48 -1.94
N ASP A 29 10.89 -8.65 -1.14
CA ASP A 29 10.03 -7.54 -1.51
C ASP A 29 10.60 -6.73 -2.69
N ALA A 30 11.93 -6.75 -2.86
CA ALA A 30 12.63 -6.20 -4.02
C ALA A 30 12.13 -6.75 -5.37
N ARG A 31 11.54 -7.97 -5.43
CA ARG A 31 10.97 -8.52 -6.67
C ARG A 31 9.74 -7.74 -7.15
N ASP A 32 8.98 -7.18 -6.23
CA ASP A 32 7.73 -6.47 -6.53
C ASP A 32 7.97 -5.22 -7.40
N TRP A 33 9.19 -4.69 -7.41
CA TRP A 33 9.58 -3.52 -8.21
C TRP A 33 10.12 -3.87 -9.60
N LYS A 34 10.23 -5.16 -9.98
CA LYS A 34 10.80 -5.57 -11.28
C LYS A 34 9.93 -5.17 -12.48
N THR A 35 8.64 -4.98 -12.26
CA THR A 35 7.66 -4.72 -13.32
C THR A 35 7.13 -3.28 -13.31
N LEU A 36 7.51 -2.48 -12.30
CA LEU A 36 7.00 -1.13 -12.07
C LEU A 36 8.11 -0.08 -12.23
N SER A 37 7.76 1.06 -12.83
CA SER A 37 8.64 2.22 -12.97
C SER A 37 7.93 3.47 -12.43
N PHE A 38 7.83 3.59 -11.11
CA PHE A 38 7.17 4.74 -10.46
C PHE A 38 8.11 5.91 -10.16
N VAL A 39 9.41 5.65 -10.13
CA VAL A 39 10.42 6.61 -9.69
C VAL A 39 11.68 6.45 -10.53
N LYS A 40 12.35 7.57 -10.79
CA LYS A 40 13.60 7.56 -11.55
C LYS A 40 14.75 7.06 -10.67
N ARG A 41 15.46 6.03 -11.12
CA ARG A 41 16.71 5.58 -10.48
C ARG A 41 17.86 6.52 -10.81
N ILE A 42 18.73 6.76 -9.83
CA ILE A 42 19.98 7.51 -10.00
C ILE A 42 21.09 6.49 -10.21
N GLN A 43 21.81 6.55 -11.34
CA GLN A 43 22.90 5.62 -11.66
C GLN A 43 22.49 4.14 -11.52
N ASN A 44 21.24 3.81 -11.89
CA ASN A 44 20.63 2.48 -11.74
C ASN A 44 20.49 1.95 -10.30
N LEU A 45 20.75 2.79 -9.29
CA LEU A 45 20.55 2.44 -7.89
C LEU A 45 19.06 2.55 -7.50
N PRO A 46 18.54 1.60 -6.69
CA PRO A 46 17.16 1.63 -6.26
C PRO A 46 16.90 2.82 -5.34
N SER A 47 15.80 3.52 -5.59
CA SER A 47 15.31 4.64 -4.79
C SER A 47 14.91 4.22 -3.37
N PRO A 48 14.73 5.16 -2.43
CA PRO A 48 14.13 4.84 -1.12
C PRO A 48 12.78 4.13 -1.22
N LEU A 49 11.96 4.49 -2.22
CA LEU A 49 10.67 3.85 -2.45
C LEU A 49 10.84 2.36 -2.75
N GLU A 50 11.74 2.03 -3.68
CA GLU A 50 11.99 0.65 -4.11
C GLU A 50 12.66 -0.21 -3.01
N ARG A 51 13.42 0.42 -2.11
CA ARG A 51 14.14 -0.29 -1.04
C ARG A 51 13.27 -0.62 0.16
N TYR A 52 12.36 0.28 0.54
CA TYR A 52 11.66 0.16 1.83
C TYR A 52 10.15 -0.07 1.71
N PHE A 53 9.57 0.12 0.53
CA PHE A 53 8.14 -0.04 0.32
C PHE A 53 7.82 -1.24 -0.55
N CYS A 54 6.62 -1.76 -0.34
CA CYS A 54 6.13 -2.94 -1.02
C CYS A 54 4.76 -2.59 -1.63
N PRO A 55 4.69 -2.49 -2.97
CA PRO A 55 3.47 -2.06 -3.65
C PRO A 55 2.42 -3.16 -3.64
N ARG A 56 1.21 -2.81 -3.21
CA ARG A 56 0.03 -3.66 -3.16
C ARG A 56 -1.15 -2.93 -3.77
N PHE A 57 -1.93 -3.63 -4.59
CA PHE A 57 -3.03 -3.02 -5.33
C PHE A 57 -4.37 -3.50 -4.79
N TYR A 58 -5.19 -2.54 -4.38
CA TYR A 58 -6.59 -2.75 -4.09
C TYR A 58 -7.38 -2.46 -5.37
N LEU A 59 -8.02 -3.49 -5.92
CA LEU A 59 -8.79 -3.36 -7.14
C LEU A 59 -10.20 -2.90 -6.81
N ASP A 60 -10.74 -2.05 -7.66
CA ASP A 60 -12.16 -1.70 -7.65
C ASP A 60 -12.98 -2.99 -7.90
N PRO A 61 -13.71 -3.52 -6.90
CA PRO A 61 -14.37 -4.82 -7.00
C PRO A 61 -15.44 -4.84 -8.09
N ASP A 62 -16.12 -3.71 -8.29
CA ASP A 62 -17.19 -3.58 -9.28
C ASP A 62 -16.66 -3.17 -10.66
N CYS A 63 -15.39 -2.72 -10.73
CA CYS A 63 -14.73 -2.21 -11.95
C CYS A 63 -15.47 -1.07 -12.68
N ASP A 64 -16.54 -0.52 -12.11
CA ASP A 64 -17.38 0.51 -12.73
C ASP A 64 -16.65 1.83 -12.92
N GLN A 65 -15.87 2.25 -11.92
CA GLN A 65 -15.17 3.53 -11.92
C GLN A 65 -13.67 3.38 -12.17
N MET A 66 -13.15 2.14 -12.16
CA MET A 66 -11.70 1.86 -12.21
C MET A 66 -10.97 2.57 -11.07
N SER A 67 -11.59 2.61 -9.88
CA SER A 67 -11.06 3.30 -8.70
C SER A 67 -10.00 2.45 -7.98
N ASP A 68 -9.07 1.87 -8.74
CA ASP A 68 -7.99 1.06 -8.20
C ASP A 68 -7.05 1.95 -7.37
N MET A 69 -6.61 1.41 -6.23
CA MET A 69 -5.76 2.11 -5.27
C MET A 69 -4.43 1.38 -5.09
N LEU A 70 -3.35 2.16 -4.92
CA LEU A 70 -2.03 1.68 -4.60
C LEU A 70 -1.77 1.87 -3.11
N ILE A 71 -1.34 0.80 -2.46
CA ILE A 71 -0.93 0.78 -1.05
C ILE A 71 0.56 0.45 -1.03
N LEU A 72 1.37 1.41 -0.60
CA LEU A 72 2.81 1.23 -0.40
C LEU A 72 3.06 0.88 1.07
N LEU A 73 3.32 -0.40 1.34
CA LEU A 73 3.59 -0.89 2.69
C LEU A 73 5.08 -0.75 3.01
N HIS A 74 5.42 0.09 3.98
CA HIS A 74 6.79 0.30 4.43
C HIS A 74 7.26 -0.82 5.37
N SER A 75 8.58 -1.03 5.46
CA SER A 75 9.21 -1.93 6.44
C SER A 75 8.89 -1.59 7.91
N ASN A 76 8.55 -0.33 8.19
CA ASN A 76 8.09 0.15 9.51
C ASN A 76 6.57 0.03 9.69
N ARG A 77 5.89 -0.79 8.88
CA ARG A 77 4.45 -1.10 8.91
C ARG A 77 3.50 0.02 8.53
N VAL A 78 3.97 1.25 8.30
CA VAL A 78 3.08 2.30 7.76
C VAL A 78 2.68 1.96 6.33
N GLY A 79 1.41 2.18 6.01
CA GLY A 79 0.88 2.08 4.66
C GLY A 79 0.60 3.47 4.09
N VAL A 80 1.16 3.76 2.93
CA VAL A 80 0.86 4.99 2.18
C VAL A 80 -0.16 4.66 1.11
N VAL A 81 -1.27 5.41 1.10
CA VAL A 81 -2.37 5.24 0.15
C VAL A 81 -2.22 6.26 -0.97
N CYS A 82 -2.17 5.77 -2.21
CA CYS A 82 -2.04 6.55 -3.43
C CYS A 82 -3.06 6.06 -4.48
N LEU A 83 -3.34 6.88 -5.49
CA LEU A 83 -4.08 6.40 -6.66
C LEU A 83 -3.23 5.37 -7.42
N ALA A 84 -3.85 4.31 -7.94
CA ALA A 84 -3.13 3.34 -8.75
C ALA A 84 -2.85 3.86 -10.18
N PRO A 85 -1.86 3.30 -10.90
CA PRO A 85 -1.56 3.71 -12.28
C PRO A 85 -2.73 3.54 -13.26
N SER A 86 -3.64 2.59 -13.03
CA SER A 86 -4.85 2.39 -13.85
C SER A 86 -5.96 3.40 -13.56
N HIS A 87 -5.89 4.10 -12.41
CA HIS A 87 -6.93 5.00 -11.95
C HIS A 87 -7.17 6.11 -13.00
N PRO A 88 -8.42 6.45 -13.35
CA PRO A 88 -8.71 7.40 -14.44
C PRO A 88 -7.98 8.73 -14.32
N ILE A 89 -7.87 9.28 -13.11
CA ILE A 89 -7.14 10.52 -12.83
C ILE A 89 -5.68 10.41 -13.30
N VAL A 90 -4.97 9.36 -12.88
CA VAL A 90 -3.55 9.15 -13.20
C VAL A 90 -3.40 8.80 -14.67
N ARG A 91 -4.08 7.76 -15.14
CA ARG A 91 -3.96 7.23 -16.50
C ARG A 91 -4.28 8.25 -17.59
N LYS A 92 -5.32 9.06 -17.39
CA LYS A 92 -5.77 10.04 -18.39
C LYS A 92 -5.21 11.44 -18.12
N ASN A 93 -4.37 11.59 -17.10
CA ASN A 93 -3.84 12.88 -16.65
C ASN A 93 -4.94 13.95 -16.54
N VAL A 94 -6.02 13.60 -15.84
CA VAL A 94 -7.21 14.47 -15.75
C VAL A 94 -6.90 15.66 -14.85
N CYS A 95 -7.29 16.86 -15.27
CA CYS A 95 -7.23 18.04 -14.42
C CYS A 95 -8.10 17.84 -13.17
N VAL A 96 -7.48 17.83 -12.00
CA VAL A 96 -8.17 17.76 -10.71
C VAL A 96 -8.46 19.17 -10.23
N GLU A 97 -9.74 19.47 -10.03
CA GLU A 97 -10.20 20.80 -9.64
C GLU A 97 -10.15 21.00 -8.13
N LYS A 98 -10.52 19.95 -7.37
CA LYS A 98 -10.60 20.01 -5.91
C LYS A 98 -10.40 18.65 -5.27
N VAL A 99 -9.71 18.62 -4.14
CA VAL A 99 -9.68 17.49 -3.22
C VAL A 99 -10.32 17.90 -1.90
N ASP A 100 -11.40 17.23 -1.53
CA ASP A 100 -12.17 17.54 -0.32
C ASP A 100 -12.01 16.44 0.74
N PHE A 101 -11.43 16.80 1.87
CA PHE A 101 -11.25 15.91 3.02
C PHE A 101 -12.42 15.96 4.02
N GLN A 102 -13.45 16.78 3.76
CA GLN A 102 -14.70 16.77 4.51
C GLN A 102 -15.53 15.54 4.09
N ILE A 103 -15.69 14.58 4.99
CA ILE A 103 -16.44 13.34 4.71
C ILE A 103 -17.94 13.54 4.96
N ASN A 104 -18.28 14.21 6.06
CA ASN A 104 -19.64 14.58 6.43
C ASN A 104 -19.59 15.77 7.41
N GLN A 105 -20.74 16.31 7.84
CA GLN A 105 -20.79 17.49 8.71
C GLN A 105 -19.96 17.39 10.01
N SER A 106 -19.79 16.19 10.55
CA SER A 106 -19.08 15.94 11.81
C SER A 106 -17.64 15.45 11.64
N LEU A 107 -17.21 15.13 10.42
CA LEU A 107 -15.95 14.46 10.16
C LEU A 107 -15.20 15.10 8.99
N ASN A 108 -14.10 15.77 9.31
CA ASN A 108 -13.08 16.17 8.37
C ASN A 108 -11.76 15.42 8.66
N ARG A 109 -11.09 14.90 7.63
CA ARG A 109 -9.80 14.22 7.81
C ARG A 109 -8.63 15.17 8.07
N LEU A 110 -8.76 16.45 7.73
CA LEU A 110 -7.76 17.48 8.05
C LEU A 110 -7.72 17.80 9.54
N ASP A 111 -8.80 17.56 10.28
CA ASP A 111 -8.86 17.76 11.73
C ASP A 111 -8.19 16.62 12.52
N ASN A 112 -7.44 15.75 11.86
CA ASN A 112 -6.77 14.61 12.46
C ASN A 112 -5.63 15.07 13.40
N LYS A 113 -5.82 14.91 14.72
CA LYS A 113 -4.85 15.33 15.75
C LYS A 113 -4.04 14.14 16.27
N VAL A 114 -2.99 13.79 15.55
CA VAL A 114 -2.09 12.69 15.93
C VAL A 114 -0.91 13.22 16.73
N THR A 115 -0.71 12.70 17.95
CA THR A 115 0.40 13.11 18.82
C THR A 115 1.16 11.92 19.42
N GLY A 116 2.45 12.14 19.71
CA GLY A 116 3.33 11.20 20.41
C GLY A 116 3.72 9.93 19.63
N LYS A 117 4.62 9.14 20.23
CA LYS A 117 5.19 7.89 19.66
C LYS A 117 4.14 6.85 19.27
N HIS A 118 3.04 6.77 20.03
CA HIS A 118 1.95 5.82 19.81
C HIS A 118 0.84 6.37 18.91
N LYS A 119 1.04 7.53 18.29
CA LYS A 119 0.06 8.17 17.39
C LYS A 119 -1.32 8.34 18.06
N LYS A 120 -1.32 8.70 19.35
CA LYS A 120 -2.55 8.89 20.15
C LYS A 120 -3.35 10.07 19.58
N GLY A 121 -4.68 9.93 19.57
CA GLY A 121 -5.60 10.95 19.05
C GLY A 121 -5.89 10.86 17.55
N GLY A 122 -5.19 9.98 16.81
CA GLY A 122 -5.46 9.75 15.40
C GLY A 122 -6.84 9.14 15.14
N GLN A 123 -7.51 9.63 14.10
CA GLN A 123 -8.78 9.08 13.64
C GLN A 123 -8.57 7.62 13.22
N ARG A 124 -9.46 6.73 13.67
CA ARG A 124 -9.43 5.33 13.25
C ARG A 124 -10.18 5.17 11.93
N VAL A 125 -9.59 4.45 10.99
CA VAL A 125 -10.19 4.12 9.70
C VAL A 125 -10.31 2.61 9.52
N LYS A 126 -11.38 2.18 8.87
CA LYS A 126 -11.58 0.83 8.33
C LYS A 126 -11.25 0.85 6.82
N LYS A 127 -11.17 -0.33 6.18
CA LYS A 127 -10.83 -0.42 4.74
C LYS A 127 -11.77 0.45 3.88
N GLU A 128 -13.05 0.48 4.20
CA GLU A 128 -14.12 1.15 3.45
C GLU A 128 -14.30 2.62 3.87
N SER A 129 -13.57 3.08 4.88
CA SER A 129 -13.69 4.46 5.37
C SER A 129 -13.22 5.44 4.30
N LEU A 130 -14.05 6.45 4.02
CA LEU A 130 -13.68 7.51 3.09
C LEU A 130 -12.55 8.38 3.67
N LEU A 131 -11.56 8.67 2.83
CA LEU A 131 -10.44 9.57 3.09
C LEU A 131 -10.69 10.96 2.52
N CYS A 132 -11.15 11.03 1.28
CA CYS A 132 -11.49 12.27 0.60
C CYS A 132 -12.41 12.02 -0.60
N THR A 133 -12.94 13.10 -1.16
CA THR A 133 -13.58 13.11 -2.48
C THR A 133 -12.75 13.95 -3.43
N ILE A 134 -12.40 13.40 -4.59
CA ILE A 134 -11.65 14.09 -5.63
C ILE A 134 -12.62 14.51 -6.74
N TYR A 135 -12.65 15.80 -7.06
CA TYR A 135 -13.49 16.39 -8.11
C TYR A 135 -12.66 16.67 -9.35
N ALA A 136 -13.10 16.15 -10.49
CA ALA A 136 -12.44 16.32 -11.78
C ALA A 136 -13.50 16.44 -12.89
N GLY A 137 -13.75 17.67 -13.34
CA GLY A 137 -14.87 17.99 -14.23
C GLY A 137 -16.21 17.59 -13.60
N LEU A 138 -17.02 16.86 -14.37
CA LEU A 138 -18.34 16.39 -13.92
C LEU A 138 -18.29 15.11 -13.05
N LYS A 139 -17.09 14.60 -12.72
CA LYS A 139 -16.92 13.36 -11.96
C LYS A 139 -16.40 13.64 -10.55
N ALA A 140 -16.92 12.86 -9.60
CA ALA A 140 -16.44 12.83 -8.23
C ALA A 140 -16.01 11.40 -7.88
N PHE A 141 -14.77 11.24 -7.43
CA PHE A 141 -14.18 9.97 -7.02
C PHE A 141 -14.10 9.93 -5.50
N LYS A 142 -14.82 8.99 -4.87
CA LYS A 142 -14.77 8.78 -3.43
C LYS A 142 -13.62 7.83 -3.10
N ILE A 143 -12.61 8.34 -2.41
CA ILE A 143 -11.41 7.56 -2.10
C ILE A 143 -11.55 6.90 -0.74
N GLN A 144 -11.35 5.58 -0.72
CA GLN A 144 -11.36 4.77 0.49
C GLN A 144 -9.96 4.61 1.08
N ALA A 145 -9.89 4.26 2.36
CA ALA A 145 -8.63 4.01 3.06
C ALA A 145 -7.92 2.74 2.58
N CYS A 146 -8.69 1.74 2.13
CA CYS A 146 -8.27 0.41 1.65
C CYS A 146 -7.53 -0.45 2.68
N ILE A 147 -6.91 0.13 3.70
CA ILE A 147 -6.27 -0.51 4.86
C ILE A 147 -6.89 0.01 6.16
N PRO A 148 -7.13 -0.86 7.17
CA PRO A 148 -7.60 -0.42 8.47
C PRO A 148 -6.43 0.09 9.32
N GLY A 149 -6.65 1.06 10.19
CA GLY A 149 -5.60 1.54 11.10
C GLY A 149 -5.86 2.90 11.72
N ALA A 150 -4.83 3.43 12.37
CA ALA A 150 -4.78 4.82 12.80
C ALA A 150 -4.34 5.69 11.63
N LEU A 151 -5.16 6.68 11.26
CA LEU A 151 -4.78 7.69 10.27
C LEU A 151 -3.66 8.54 10.87
N VAL A 152 -2.47 8.44 10.30
CA VAL A 152 -1.28 9.19 10.75
C VAL A 152 -1.28 10.58 10.12
N GLU A 153 -1.58 10.64 8.83
CA GLU A 153 -1.52 11.88 8.06
C GLU A 153 -2.46 11.79 6.85
N VAL A 154 -3.03 12.93 6.47
CA VAL A 154 -3.59 13.15 5.13
C VAL A 154 -2.79 14.25 4.45
N ASN A 155 -2.63 14.17 3.14
CA ASN A 155 -1.85 15.15 2.41
C ASN A 155 -2.65 16.45 2.24
N SER A 156 -2.50 17.37 3.20
CA SER A 156 -3.20 18.66 3.20
C SER A 156 -2.82 19.53 2.01
N ARG A 157 -1.66 19.29 1.38
CA ARG A 157 -1.21 20.04 0.19
C ARG A 157 -2.17 19.87 -0.97
N LEU A 158 -2.85 18.73 -1.08
CA LEU A 158 -3.81 18.45 -2.16
C LEU A 158 -5.00 19.42 -2.20
N VAL A 159 -5.26 20.15 -1.11
CA VAL A 159 -6.29 21.21 -1.08
C VAL A 159 -5.89 22.38 -1.99
N ASN A 160 -4.60 22.73 -2.01
CA ASN A 160 -4.09 23.88 -2.77
C ASN A 160 -3.32 23.45 -4.04
N GLU A 161 -2.79 22.24 -4.07
CA GLU A 161 -1.98 21.66 -5.15
C GLU A 161 -2.58 20.32 -5.64
N PRO A 162 -3.85 20.29 -6.10
CA PRO A 162 -4.51 19.04 -6.51
C PRO A 162 -3.82 18.34 -7.69
N GLY A 163 -3.06 19.09 -8.51
CA GLY A 163 -2.28 18.56 -9.63
C GLY A 163 -1.20 17.54 -9.23
N LEU A 164 -0.81 17.46 -7.95
CA LEU A 164 0.10 16.43 -7.47
C LEU A 164 -0.41 15.00 -7.70
N LEU A 165 -1.75 14.82 -7.76
CA LEU A 165 -2.39 13.54 -8.06
C LEU A 165 -2.14 13.04 -9.48
N THR A 166 -1.63 13.89 -10.37
CA THR A 166 -1.24 13.48 -11.72
C THR A 166 0.24 13.69 -12.00
N SER A 167 0.86 14.76 -11.48
CA SER A 167 2.27 15.06 -11.76
C SER A 167 3.25 14.16 -10.99
N ASP A 168 2.90 13.73 -9.78
CA ASP A 168 3.74 12.87 -8.93
C ASP A 168 2.88 11.94 -8.02
N PRO A 169 2.02 11.10 -8.62
CA PRO A 169 0.95 10.38 -7.90
C PRO A 169 1.44 9.37 -6.86
N PHE A 170 2.70 8.90 -6.98
CA PHE A 170 3.24 7.84 -6.15
C PHE A 170 4.23 8.34 -5.08
N GLN A 171 4.51 9.64 -5.06
CA GLN A 171 5.32 10.28 -4.02
C GLN A 171 4.58 11.49 -3.44
N SER A 172 4.77 12.69 -3.98
CA SER A 172 4.20 13.93 -3.42
C SER A 172 2.68 13.98 -3.50
N GLY A 173 2.07 13.22 -4.42
CA GLY A 173 0.63 13.05 -4.60
C GLY A 173 -0.01 11.96 -3.75
N PHE A 174 0.67 11.45 -2.71
CA PHE A 174 0.04 10.51 -1.77
C PHE A 174 -1.21 11.13 -1.14
N ILE A 175 -2.18 10.29 -0.73
CA ILE A 175 -3.45 10.76 -0.16
C ILE A 175 -3.41 10.69 1.36
N ALA A 176 -2.98 9.55 1.90
CA ALA A 176 -2.94 9.33 3.35
C ALA A 176 -1.81 8.38 3.75
N ILE A 177 -1.36 8.53 5.00
CA ILE A 177 -0.48 7.59 5.68
C ILE A 177 -1.29 6.98 6.83
N ILE A 178 -1.36 5.65 6.86
CA ILE A 178 -2.12 4.90 7.86
C ILE A 178 -1.16 3.93 8.56
N LEU A 179 -1.30 3.81 9.87
CA LEU A 179 -0.61 2.81 10.67
C LEU A 179 -1.58 1.65 10.98
N PRO A 180 -1.42 0.49 10.33
CA PRO A 180 -2.24 -0.67 10.60
C PRO A 180 -1.94 -1.28 11.99
N PRO A 181 -2.91 -2.00 12.57
CA PRO A 181 -2.67 -2.85 13.72
C PRO A 181 -1.57 -3.89 13.44
N PHE A 182 -0.75 -4.18 14.45
CA PHE A 182 0.39 -5.09 14.32
C PHE A 182 0.00 -6.47 13.77
N HIS A 183 -1.10 -7.06 14.27
CA HIS A 183 -1.55 -8.39 13.87
C HIS A 183 -1.97 -8.52 12.39
N LEU A 184 -2.17 -7.41 11.67
CA LEU A 184 -2.57 -7.42 10.26
C LEU A 184 -1.37 -7.33 9.30
N GLU A 185 -0.15 -7.12 9.78
CA GLU A 185 1.02 -6.89 8.93
C GLU A 185 1.20 -7.98 7.86
N SER A 186 1.22 -9.25 8.28
CA SER A 186 1.41 -10.39 7.37
C SER A 186 0.28 -10.53 6.35
N GLU A 187 -0.96 -10.29 6.77
CA GLU A 187 -2.15 -10.35 5.91
C GLU A 187 -2.09 -9.27 4.82
N LEU A 188 -1.86 -8.01 5.22
CA LEU A 188 -1.77 -6.88 4.30
C LEU A 188 -0.64 -7.06 3.29
N ARG A 189 0.48 -7.60 3.74
CA ARG A 189 1.67 -7.81 2.91
C ARG A 189 1.53 -8.96 1.92
N THR A 190 0.77 -10.00 2.24
CA THR A 190 0.84 -11.27 1.50
C THR A 190 -0.45 -11.62 0.78
N ASN A 191 -1.60 -11.38 1.43
CA ASN A 191 -2.86 -12.02 1.06
C ASN A 191 -3.98 -11.02 0.74
N ALA A 192 -3.99 -9.84 1.37
CA ALA A 192 -5.13 -8.92 1.30
C ALA A 192 -5.26 -8.20 -0.06
N TYR A 193 -4.18 -8.11 -0.84
CA TYR A 193 -4.11 -7.25 -2.02
C TYR A 193 -3.37 -7.91 -3.18
N THR A 194 -3.63 -7.41 -4.38
CA THR A 194 -3.01 -7.88 -5.61
C THR A 194 -1.55 -7.44 -5.68
N ARG A 195 -0.67 -8.37 -6.07
CA ARG A 195 0.76 -8.11 -6.28
C ARG A 195 1.01 -7.42 -7.63
N PRO A 196 2.14 -6.72 -7.81
CA PRO A 196 2.42 -5.93 -9.02
C PRO A 196 2.32 -6.68 -10.34
N GLU A 197 2.94 -7.86 -10.46
CA GLU A 197 2.92 -8.68 -11.68
C GLU A 197 1.47 -8.97 -12.10
N LYS A 198 0.68 -9.55 -11.20
CA LYS A 198 -0.74 -9.85 -11.44
C LYS A 198 -1.58 -8.59 -11.72
N TYR A 199 -1.31 -7.48 -11.03
CA TYR A 199 -2.02 -6.23 -11.28
C TYR A 199 -1.75 -5.69 -12.70
N ILE A 200 -0.50 -5.70 -13.12
CA ILE A 200 -0.10 -5.29 -14.47
C ILE A 200 -0.77 -6.19 -15.52
N ASP A 201 -0.83 -7.50 -15.28
CA ASP A 201 -1.52 -8.41 -16.20
C ASP A 201 -3.01 -8.07 -16.35
N ILE A 202 -3.71 -7.86 -15.21
CA ILE A 202 -5.14 -7.53 -15.20
C ILE A 202 -5.41 -6.17 -15.83
N ARG A 203 -4.56 -5.16 -15.59
CA ARG A 203 -4.79 -3.77 -15.98
C ARG A 203 -3.88 -3.27 -17.11
N LYS A 204 -3.23 -4.17 -17.85
CA LYS A 204 -2.21 -3.84 -18.87
C LYS A 204 -2.64 -2.76 -19.85
N SER A 205 -3.89 -2.82 -20.31
CA SER A 205 -4.49 -1.86 -21.26
C SER A 205 -4.82 -0.49 -20.66
N PHE A 206 -4.80 -0.38 -19.33
CA PHE A 206 -5.16 0.81 -18.58
C PHE A 206 -3.98 1.46 -17.87
N ILE A 207 -2.80 0.86 -17.88
CA ILE A 207 -1.61 1.44 -17.27
C ILE A 207 -0.78 2.12 -18.36
N HIS A 208 -0.45 3.41 -18.15
CA HIS A 208 0.43 4.13 -19.07
C HIS A 208 1.80 3.41 -19.18
N PRO A 209 2.38 3.28 -20.40
CA PRO A 209 3.63 2.54 -20.58
C PRO A 209 4.79 3.02 -19.68
N GLU A 210 4.83 4.31 -19.35
CA GLU A 210 5.89 4.89 -18.50
C GLU A 210 5.98 4.30 -17.08
N PHE A 211 4.87 3.73 -16.58
CA PHE A 211 4.81 3.13 -15.25
C PHE A 211 5.15 1.64 -15.24
N ARG A 212 5.40 1.04 -16.42
CA ARG A 212 5.72 -0.36 -16.57
C ARG A 212 7.14 -0.51 -17.08
N ILE A 213 7.87 -1.44 -16.51
CA ILE A 213 9.15 -1.86 -17.09
C ILE A 213 8.81 -2.83 -18.21
N CYS A 214 9.06 -2.43 -19.46
CA CYS A 214 9.07 -3.38 -20.56
C CYS A 214 10.23 -4.35 -20.32
N CYS A 215 9.92 -5.63 -20.12
CA CYS A 215 10.90 -6.66 -20.37
C CYS A 215 11.22 -6.56 -21.86
N ASN A 216 12.40 -6.04 -22.21
CA ASN A 216 12.95 -6.30 -23.52
C ASN A 216 13.37 -7.77 -23.47
N ASP A 217 12.67 -8.61 -24.23
CA ASP A 217 13.09 -9.99 -24.52
C ASP A 217 14.43 -10.00 -25.26
#